data_AF-A0A3M2A464-F1
#
_entry.id   AF-A0A3M2A464-F1
#
_cell.length_a   1.000
_cell.length_b   1.000
_cell.length_c   1.000
_cell.angle_alpha   90.00
_cell.angle_beta   90.00
_cell.angle_gamma   90.00
#
_symmetry.space_group_name_H-M   'P 1'
#
loop_
_entity.id
_entity.type
_entity.pdbx_description
1 polymer ?
#
loop_
_entity_poly.entity_id
_entity_poly.type
_entity_poly.pdbx_seq_one_letter_code
_entity_poly.pdbx_strand_id
1 'polypeptide(L)'
;MPRIFVSQGLVDEWLGAGRVRLEGDLLHLDAGGAPMAMFINPAVYFDRIDGQDVDAYDVLGVVKSAQELAQMGAEHYETSVVLGDYAYTVIPGFLAIPVGPDGTEQILDGVGWGRLLAGLSALAPGRV
;
A
#
# COMPACT_ATOMS: atom_id res chain seq x y z
N MET A 1 3.40 -14.73 -0.40
CA MET A 1 3.25 -13.92 -1.63
C MET A 1 3.67 -12.50 -1.31
N PRO A 2 4.52 -11.83 -2.11
CA PRO A 2 4.87 -10.44 -1.83
C PRO A 2 3.64 -9.56 -1.99
N ARG A 3 3.28 -8.83 -0.93
CA ARG A 3 2.29 -7.74 -0.95
C ARG A 3 3.06 -6.45 -0.81
N ILE A 4 2.68 -5.44 -1.59
CA ILE A 4 3.40 -4.17 -1.62
C ILE A 4 2.51 -3.15 -0.94
N PHE A 5 3.04 -2.42 0.03
CA PHE A 5 2.34 -1.25 0.53
C PHE A 5 2.66 -0.05 -0.35
N VAL A 6 1.62 0.65 -0.78
CA VAL A 6 1.73 1.91 -1.52
C VAL A 6 0.94 2.96 -0.74
N SER A 7 1.59 4.04 -0.31
CA SER A 7 0.90 5.10 0.43
C SER A 7 -0.11 5.81 -0.48
N GLN A 8 -1.19 6.32 0.11
CA GLN A 8 -2.22 7.04 -0.62
C GLN A 8 -1.64 8.26 -1.32
N GLY A 9 -0.79 9.04 -0.64
CA GLY A 9 -0.13 10.21 -1.24
C GLY A 9 0.71 9.87 -2.48
N LEU A 10 1.33 8.69 -2.53
CA LEU A 10 2.09 8.25 -3.70
C LEU A 10 1.17 7.85 -4.86
N VAL A 11 0.04 7.18 -4.57
CA VAL A 11 -0.99 6.89 -5.59
C VAL A 11 -1.59 8.18 -6.14
N ASP A 12 -1.90 9.15 -5.27
CA ASP A 12 -2.45 10.45 -5.65
C ASP A 12 -1.48 11.23 -6.54
N GLU A 13 -0.19 11.21 -6.22
CA GLU A 13 0.87 11.82 -7.05
C GLU A 13 0.92 11.16 -8.45
N TRP A 14 0.92 9.83 -8.50
CA TRP A 14 0.96 9.11 -9.76
C TRP A 14 -0.29 9.34 -10.62
N LEU A 15 -1.47 9.40 -10.00
CA LEU A 15 -2.74 9.73 -10.68
C LEU A 15 -2.69 11.15 -11.23
N GLY A 16 -2.26 12.13 -10.42
CA GLY A 16 -2.13 13.52 -10.83
C GLY A 16 -1.13 13.72 -11.98
N ALA A 17 -0.05 12.92 -12.00
CA ALA A 17 0.93 12.90 -13.09
C ALA A 17 0.51 12.07 -14.31
N GLY A 18 -0.67 11.42 -14.27
CA GLY A 18 -1.16 10.57 -15.36
C GLY A 18 -0.34 9.30 -15.60
N ARG A 19 0.45 8.86 -14.62
CA ARG A 19 1.34 7.68 -14.73
C ARG A 19 0.65 6.37 -14.36
N VAL A 20 -0.44 6.47 -13.63
CA VAL A 20 -1.30 5.34 -13.27
C VAL A 20 -2.76 5.67 -13.56
N ARG A 21 -3.59 4.64 -13.71
CA ARG A 21 -5.05 4.76 -13.82
C ARG A 21 -5.69 3.84 -12.80
N LEU A 22 -6.76 4.30 -12.15
CA LEU A 22 -7.52 3.52 -11.19
C LEU A 22 -8.88 3.14 -11.78
N GLU A 23 -9.17 1.84 -11.84
CA GLU A 23 -10.44 1.29 -12.32
C GLU A 23 -11.04 0.38 -11.24
N GLY A 24 -11.91 0.92 -10.40
CA GLY A 24 -12.40 0.22 -9.21
C GLY A 24 -11.26 -0.08 -8.24
N ASP A 25 -11.04 -1.36 -7.93
CA ASP A 25 -9.97 -1.82 -7.06
C ASP A 25 -8.70 -2.23 -7.84
N LEU A 26 -8.63 -1.90 -9.14
CA LEU A 26 -7.53 -2.24 -10.01
C LEU A 26 -6.69 -1.00 -10.34
N LEU A 27 -5.44 -0.99 -9.89
CA LEU A 27 -4.47 0.05 -10.21
C LEU A 27 -3.65 -0.39 -11.43
N HIS A 28 -3.76 0.37 -12.52
CA HIS A 28 -3.00 0.18 -13.75
C HIS A 28 -1.78 1.09 -13.77
N LEU A 29 -0.61 0.52 -14.03
CA LEU A 29 0.67 1.21 -14.05
C LEU A 29 1.17 1.30 -15.49
N ASP A 30 1.43 2.51 -15.97
CA ASP A 30 2.02 2.77 -17.28
C ASP A 30 3.45 3.30 -17.08
N ALA A 31 4.35 2.38 -16.74
CA ALA A 31 5.73 2.68 -16.34
C ALA A 31 6.74 2.61 -17.51
N GLY A 32 6.32 3.01 -18.73
CA GLY A 32 7.20 2.99 -19.92
C GLY A 32 7.69 1.59 -20.34
N GLY A 33 7.04 0.54 -19.83
CA GLY A 33 7.36 -0.87 -20.05
C GLY A 33 6.09 -1.69 -20.35
N ALA A 34 6.08 -2.98 -19.98
CA ALA A 34 4.89 -3.79 -20.10
C ALA A 34 3.78 -3.26 -19.17
N PRO A 35 2.52 -3.12 -19.63
CA PRO A 35 1.42 -2.72 -18.77
C PRO A 35 1.29 -3.67 -17.59
N MET A 36 1.17 -3.11 -16.38
CA MET A 36 0.98 -3.89 -15.15
C MET A 36 -0.30 -3.45 -14.47
N ALA A 37 -0.96 -4.40 -13.82
CA ALA A 37 -2.13 -4.13 -12.99
C ALA A 37 -1.94 -4.75 -11.61
N MET A 38 -2.50 -4.11 -10.59
CA MET A 38 -2.47 -4.60 -9.23
C MET A 38 -3.85 -4.43 -8.58
N PHE A 39 -4.36 -5.47 -7.93
CA PHE A 39 -5.48 -5.30 -7.02
C PHE A 39 -5.01 -4.56 -5.78
N ILE A 40 -5.74 -3.52 -5.39
CA ILE A 40 -5.44 -2.71 -4.22
C ILE A 40 -6.53 -2.90 -3.16
N ASN A 41 -6.12 -3.08 -1.90
CA ASN A 41 -7.03 -3.10 -0.76
C ASN A 41 -6.60 -2.02 0.24
N PRO A 42 -7.54 -1.22 0.80
CA PRO A 42 -7.21 -0.21 1.79
C PRO A 42 -6.40 -0.79 2.96
N ALA A 43 -5.35 -0.09 3.33
CA ALA A 43 -4.43 -0.49 4.37
C ALA A 43 -3.75 0.72 5.01
N VAL A 44 -3.14 0.50 6.17
CA VAL A 44 -2.36 1.51 6.88
C VAL A 44 -1.02 0.94 7.28
N TYR A 45 0.02 1.77 7.22
CA TYR A 45 1.31 1.50 7.83
C TYR A 45 1.37 2.21 9.19
N PHE A 46 1.64 1.47 10.25
CA PHE A 46 1.79 2.03 11.60
C PHE A 46 3.17 2.68 11.74
N ASP A 47 3.20 4.01 11.76
CA ASP A 47 4.44 4.79 11.78
C ASP A 47 4.97 4.98 13.20
N ARG A 48 4.10 5.46 14.10
CA ARG A 48 4.44 5.68 15.51
C ARG A 48 3.22 5.57 16.42
N ILE A 49 3.50 5.43 17.70
CA ILE A 49 2.51 5.50 18.77
C ILE A 49 2.50 6.92 19.35
N ASP A 50 1.31 7.43 19.66
CA ASP A 50 1.12 8.78 20.19
C ASP A 50 0.98 8.73 21.71
N GLY A 51 1.82 9.47 22.42
CA GLY A 51 1.70 9.71 23.86
C GLY A 51 2.17 8.57 24.79
N GLN A 52 2.57 7.41 24.26
CA GLN A 52 3.15 6.30 25.05
C GLN A 52 4.35 5.69 24.33
N ASP A 53 5.32 5.17 25.08
CA ASP A 53 6.54 4.56 24.50
C ASP A 53 6.43 3.03 24.32
N VAL A 54 5.30 2.42 24.70
CA VAL A 54 5.12 0.96 24.66
C VAL A 54 4.09 0.59 23.60
N ASP A 55 4.54 -0.12 22.57
CA ASP A 55 3.65 -0.74 21.59
C ASP A 55 3.07 -2.04 22.13
N ALA A 56 1.91 -1.94 22.79
CA ALA A 56 1.27 -3.10 23.43
C ALA A 56 0.76 -4.15 22.44
N TYR A 57 0.55 -3.78 21.17
CA TYR A 57 0.00 -4.65 20.14
C TYR A 57 1.02 -5.12 19.10
N ASP A 58 2.29 -4.68 19.21
CA ASP A 58 3.39 -5.03 18.29
C ASP A 58 3.02 -4.77 16.82
N VAL A 59 2.42 -3.60 16.57
CA VAL A 59 1.94 -3.18 15.25
C VAL A 59 2.83 -2.13 14.59
N LEU A 60 3.73 -1.48 15.33
CA LEU A 60 4.65 -0.48 14.77
C LEU A 60 5.53 -1.07 13.68
N GLY A 61 5.67 -0.35 12.57
CA GLY A 61 6.43 -0.81 11.41
C GLY A 61 5.72 -1.88 10.57
N VAL A 62 4.47 -2.24 10.93
CA VAL A 62 3.68 -3.25 10.22
C VAL A 62 2.57 -2.59 9.42
N VAL A 63 2.19 -3.24 8.32
CA VAL A 63 1.03 -2.84 7.50
C VAL A 63 -0.16 -3.72 7.86
N LYS A 64 -1.33 -3.10 8.08
CA LYS A 64 -2.60 -3.80 8.28
C LYS A 64 -3.63 -3.32 7.28
N SER A 65 -4.35 -4.25 6.68
CA SER A 65 -5.53 -3.95 5.86
C SER A 65 -6.67 -3.40 6.72
N ALA A 66 -7.60 -2.68 6.10
CA ALA A 66 -8.81 -2.21 6.76
C ALA A 66 -9.64 -3.37 7.36
N GLN A 67 -9.61 -4.55 6.72
CA GLN A 67 -10.25 -5.75 7.26
C GLN A 67 -9.57 -6.24 8.54
N GLU A 68 -8.24 -6.28 8.58
CA GLU A 68 -7.48 -6.66 9.79
C GLU A 68 -7.71 -5.64 10.91
N LEU A 69 -7.71 -4.33 10.61
CA LEU A 69 -8.03 -3.29 11.58
C LEU A 69 -9.42 -3.50 12.20
N ALA A 70 -10.43 -3.77 11.39
CA ALA A 70 -11.79 -4.04 11.87
C ALA A 70 -11.85 -5.30 12.76
N GLN A 71 -11.11 -6.36 12.40
CA GLN A 71 -11.02 -7.57 13.22
C GLN A 71 -10.32 -7.36 14.55
N MET A 72 -9.36 -6.42 14.59
CA MET A 72 -8.66 -6.02 15.82
C MET A 72 -9.51 -5.10 16.70
N GLY A 73 -10.68 -4.64 16.23
CA GLY A 73 -11.49 -3.64 16.93
C GLY A 73 -10.84 -2.26 16.91
N ALA A 74 -10.00 -1.98 15.91
CA ALA A 74 -9.34 -0.69 15.76
C ALA A 74 -10.31 0.33 15.13
N GLU A 75 -10.29 1.56 15.64
CA GLU A 75 -10.98 2.69 15.05
C GLU A 75 -9.99 3.49 14.20
N HIS A 76 -10.19 3.49 12.88
CA HIS A 76 -9.36 4.22 11.94
C HIS A 76 -10.04 5.53 11.53
N TYR A 77 -9.34 6.65 11.73
CA TYR A 77 -9.75 7.97 11.28
C TYR A 77 -8.58 8.72 10.65
N GLU A 78 -8.63 8.92 9.32
CA GLU A 78 -7.60 9.60 8.53
C GLU A 78 -6.19 9.03 8.75
N THR A 79 -5.34 9.74 9.49
CA THR A 79 -3.96 9.38 9.82
C THR A 79 -3.80 8.87 11.25
N SER A 80 -4.91 8.56 11.93
CA SER A 80 -4.92 8.05 13.29
C SER A 80 -5.66 6.72 13.38
N VAL A 81 -5.07 5.78 14.12
CA VAL A 81 -5.73 4.53 14.50
C VAL A 81 -5.74 4.43 16.01
N VAL A 82 -6.93 4.22 16.59
CA VAL A 82 -7.09 3.93 18.01
C VAL A 82 -7.34 2.44 18.16
N LEU A 83 -6.56 1.78 19.02
CA LEU A 83 -6.67 0.35 19.30
C LEU A 83 -6.66 0.14 20.82
N GLY A 84 -7.83 -0.17 21.39
CA GLY A 84 -8.03 -0.15 22.84
C GLY A 84 -7.73 1.25 23.40
N ASP A 85 -6.77 1.33 24.33
CA ASP A 85 -6.37 2.58 24.98
C ASP A 85 -5.20 3.31 24.29
N TYR A 86 -4.75 2.81 23.12
CA TYR A 86 -3.54 3.27 22.46
C TYR A 86 -3.90 3.98 21.14
N ALA A 87 -3.32 5.15 20.92
CA ALA A 87 -3.46 5.91 19.69
C ALA A 87 -2.16 5.79 18.87
N TYR A 88 -2.30 5.54 17.58
CA TYR A 88 -1.21 5.40 16.64
C TYR A 88 -1.35 6.41 15.51
N THR A 89 -0.25 7.06 15.13
CA THR A 89 -0.15 7.77 13.86
C THR A 89 0.15 6.74 12.77
N VAL A 90 -0.66 6.76 11.72
CA VAL A 90 -0.55 5.83 10.59
C VAL A 90 -0.44 6.57 9.26
N ILE A 91 0.20 5.92 8.29
CA ILE A 91 0.22 6.36 6.90
C ILE A 91 -0.87 5.58 6.15
N PRO A 92 -1.93 6.23 5.65
CA PRO A 92 -2.95 5.57 4.86
C PRO A 92 -2.40 5.19 3.49
N GLY A 93 -2.91 4.10 2.93
CA GLY A 93 -2.52 3.60 1.64
C GLY A 93 -3.22 2.30 1.28
N PHE A 94 -2.52 1.47 0.52
CA PHE A 94 -3.08 0.26 -0.05
C PHE A 94 -2.08 -0.88 0.00
N LEU A 95 -2.60 -2.09 0.26
CA LEU A 95 -1.91 -3.33 -0.08
C LEU A 95 -2.19 -3.67 -1.54
N ALA A 96 -1.15 -3.63 -2.36
CA ALA A 96 -1.19 -3.94 -3.77
C ALA A 96 -0.69 -5.36 -4.04
N ILE A 97 -1.45 -6.11 -4.83
CA ILE A 97 -1.16 -7.47 -5.27
C ILE A 97 -1.10 -7.49 -6.81
N PRO A 98 0.06 -7.81 -7.40
CA PRO A 98 0.19 -7.91 -8.86
C PRO A 98 -0.75 -8.95 -9.46
N VAL A 99 -1.39 -8.58 -10.57
CA VAL A 99 -2.28 -9.47 -11.32
C VAL A 99 -1.93 -9.55 -12.79
N GLY A 100 -2.29 -10.68 -13.40
CA GLY A 100 -2.13 -10.90 -14.82
C GLY A 100 -3.26 -10.28 -15.66
N PRO A 101 -3.16 -10.39 -17.00
CA PRO A 101 -4.17 -9.89 -17.93
C PRO A 101 -5.56 -10.46 -17.65
N ASP A 102 -5.62 -11.70 -17.14
CA ASP A 102 -6.85 -12.41 -16.81
C ASP A 102 -7.35 -12.12 -15.39
N GLY A 103 -6.74 -11.16 -14.68
CA GLY A 103 -7.09 -10.77 -13.32
C GLY A 103 -6.62 -11.74 -12.23
N THR A 104 -5.91 -12.80 -12.57
CA THR A 104 -5.37 -13.75 -11.59
C THR A 104 -4.14 -13.16 -10.88
N GLU A 105 -4.06 -13.32 -9.56
CA GLU A 105 -2.86 -12.97 -8.79
C GLU A 105 -1.62 -13.64 -9.37
N GLN A 106 -0.58 -12.85 -9.64
CA GLN A 106 0.68 -13.37 -10.13
C GLN A 106 1.60 -13.69 -8.97
N ILE A 107 2.09 -14.93 -8.95
CA ILE A 107 3.25 -15.30 -8.15
C ILE A 107 4.46 -14.64 -8.81
N LEU A 108 5.01 -13.62 -8.16
CA LEU A 108 6.26 -13.02 -8.61
C LEU A 108 7.42 -13.95 -8.28
N ASP A 109 8.02 -14.51 -9.33
CA ASP A 109 9.35 -15.11 -9.24
C ASP A 109 10.43 -14.02 -9.18
N GLY A 110 11.71 -14.41 -9.14
CA GLY A 110 12.82 -13.44 -9.04
C GLY A 110 12.89 -12.48 -10.23
N VAL A 111 12.49 -12.91 -11.43
CA VAL A 111 12.50 -12.07 -12.65
C VAL A 111 11.31 -11.11 -12.64
N GLY A 112 10.12 -11.60 -12.28
CA GLY A 112 8.90 -10.83 -12.11
C GLY A 112 9.05 -9.76 -11.04
N TRP A 113 9.72 -10.08 -9.92
CA TRP A 113 10.08 -9.11 -8.90
C TRP A 113 10.98 -7.99 -9.43
N GLY A 114 12.02 -8.33 -10.20
CA GLY A 114 12.90 -7.34 -10.82
C GLY A 114 12.17 -6.40 -11.79
N ARG A 115 11.24 -6.94 -12.60
CA ARG A 115 10.42 -6.14 -13.53
C ARG A 115 9.47 -5.20 -12.79
N LEU A 116 8.81 -5.69 -11.75
CA LEU A 116 7.96 -4.87 -10.89
C LEU A 116 8.75 -3.71 -10.28
N LEU A 117 9.90 -4.00 -9.67
CA LEU A 117 10.74 -2.96 -9.07
C LEU A 117 11.21 -1.94 -10.10
N ALA A 118 11.59 -2.37 -11.31
CA ALA A 118 11.97 -1.45 -12.38
C ALA A 118 10.79 -0.54 -12.79
N GLY A 119 9.58 -1.10 -12.91
CA GLY A 119 8.37 -0.34 -13.19
C GLY A 119 8.04 0.67 -12.10
N LEU A 120 8.03 0.25 -10.83
CA LEU A 120 7.81 1.14 -9.69
C LEU A 120 8.90 2.23 -9.60
N SER A 121 10.15 1.89 -9.90
CA SER A 121 11.25 2.86 -9.91
C SER A 121 11.09 3.91 -11.01
N ALA A 122 10.55 3.54 -12.18
CA ALA A 122 10.24 4.49 -13.24
C ALA A 122 9.08 5.45 -12.87
N LEU A 123 8.21 5.02 -11.95
CA LEU A 123 7.13 5.84 -11.40
C LEU A 123 7.58 6.73 -10.24
N ALA A 124 8.70 6.43 -9.58
CA ALA A 124 9.19 7.22 -8.47
C ALA A 124 9.37 8.69 -8.90
N PRO A 125 9.04 9.67 -8.04
CA PRO A 125 9.39 11.06 -8.31
C PRO A 125 10.89 11.15 -8.61
N GLY A 126 11.23 11.85 -9.68
CA GLY A 126 12.64 12.15 -9.97
C GLY A 126 13.20 12.86 -8.73
N ARG A 127 14.26 12.31 -8.13
CA ARG A 127 15.04 13.04 -7.13
C ARG A 127 15.47 14.35 -7.77
N VAL A 128 14.82 15.45 -7.37
CA VAL A 128 15.32 16.81 -7.59
C VAL A 128 16.52 17.01 -6.68
#